data_AF-A0A430G4K4-F1
#
_entry.id   AF-A0A430G4K4-F1
#
_cell.length_a   1.000
_cell.length_b   1.000
_cell.length_c   1.000
_cell.angle_alpha   90.00
_cell.angle_beta   90.00
_cell.angle_gamma   90.00
#
_symmetry.space_group_name_H-M   'P 1'
#
loop_
_entity.id
_entity.type
_entity.pdbx_description
1 polymer ?
#
loop_
_entity_poly.entity_id
_entity_poly.type
_entity_poly.pdbx_seq_one_letter_code
_entity_poly.pdbx_strand_id
1 'polypeptide(L)'
;MTGQTWERVPIDAQSIEAPLSSAAVFLVVDVAEGETALASVRGQLAAIDDLIKTVGFRDLSGRLSCVVGIGHGLWMRLGAASLPAELHPFRPVQGPVHAAPATPGDILFHIRAERADLCFEFERLLLAALGDAVRVVDEVTGFRYFDARDLLGFVDGTANPAGNDIPLAALVGDEDPDFVGGSYVVVQKYLHDLAAWNAVPTGEQEAILGRTKIDNVEIDDDDAPRKSHKSLATIEDEHGEELDILRDNMPFGSPGRGEFGTYFIGYSRRLWVIERMLERMFVGDPPGSYDRLLDFSTATTGTAFFAPSRRVLTGLCGG
;
A
#
# COMPACT_ATOMS: atom_id res chain seq x y z
N MET A 1 11.87 -5.43 27.98
CA MET A 1 12.23 -4.26 27.16
C MET A 1 11.76 -4.55 25.75
N THR A 2 10.53 -4.16 25.46
CA THR A 2 9.88 -4.26 24.14
C THR A 2 10.34 -3.07 23.31
N GLY A 3 11.60 -3.07 22.88
CA GLY A 3 12.04 -2.09 21.88
C GLY A 3 11.41 -2.49 20.55
N GLN A 4 10.56 -1.64 19.99
CA GLN A 4 10.00 -1.89 18.67
C GLN A 4 11.16 -1.92 17.65
N THR A 5 11.20 -2.93 16.79
CA THR A 5 12.35 -3.24 15.93
C THR A 5 12.70 -2.10 14.98
N TRP A 6 11.75 -1.24 14.63
CA TRP A 6 11.93 -0.07 13.76
C TRP A 6 12.63 1.13 14.44
N GLU A 7 12.77 1.16 15.77
CA GLU A 7 13.61 2.17 16.45
C GLU A 7 15.10 1.94 16.19
N ARG A 8 15.48 0.72 15.80
CA ARG A 8 16.85 0.37 15.43
C ARG A 8 17.05 0.63 13.94
N VAL A 9 18.09 1.40 13.67
CA VAL A 9 18.56 1.73 12.32
C VAL A 9 19.88 0.99 12.07
N PRO A 10 20.07 0.36 10.89
CA PRO A 10 19.15 0.28 9.75
C PRO A 10 17.85 -0.48 10.05
N ILE A 11 16.74 -0.05 9.45
CA ILE A 11 15.45 -0.73 9.59
C ILE A 11 15.52 -2.04 8.81
N ASP A 12 15.12 -3.15 9.44
CA ASP A 12 15.12 -4.47 8.79
C ASP A 12 14.12 -4.49 7.60
N ALA A 13 14.43 -5.26 6.55
CA ALA A 13 13.47 -5.48 5.48
C ALA A 13 12.18 -6.11 6.01
N GLN A 14 11.06 -5.86 5.32
CA GLN A 14 9.71 -6.31 5.71
C GLN A 14 9.19 -5.69 7.02
N SER A 15 9.78 -4.59 7.49
CA SER A 15 9.22 -3.80 8.60
C SER A 15 7.96 -3.05 8.15
N ILE A 16 6.84 -3.76 8.04
CA ILE A 16 5.52 -3.24 7.64
C ILE A 16 5.08 -2.12 8.59
N GLU A 17 5.31 -2.31 9.88
CA GLU A 17 4.94 -1.39 10.97
C GLU A 17 5.86 -0.16 11.09
N ALA A 18 6.84 0.01 10.19
CA ALA A 18 7.73 1.16 10.24
C ALA A 18 6.93 2.47 10.09
N PRO A 19 7.37 3.56 10.74
CA PRO A 19 6.64 4.83 10.73
C PRO A 19 6.54 5.43 9.33
N LEU A 20 5.53 6.28 9.14
CA LEU A 20 5.35 7.10 7.94
C LEU A 20 6.64 7.89 7.64
N SER A 21 6.94 8.03 6.35
CA SER A 21 8.18 8.65 5.87
C SER A 21 7.91 9.92 5.06
N SER A 22 8.94 10.73 4.81
CA SER A 22 8.79 11.94 4.00
C SER A 22 8.79 11.66 2.49
N ALA A 23 9.40 10.55 2.06
CA ALA A 23 9.54 10.15 0.67
C ALA A 23 9.38 8.64 0.50
N ALA A 24 8.70 8.23 -0.57
CA ALA A 24 8.53 6.83 -0.93
C ALA A 24 8.69 6.61 -2.43
N VAL A 25 9.08 5.41 -2.80
CA VAL A 25 8.99 4.89 -4.17
C VAL A 25 8.16 3.61 -4.14
N PHE A 26 7.15 3.55 -4.98
CA PHE A 26 6.38 2.35 -5.27
C PHE A 26 6.83 1.83 -6.63
N LEU A 27 7.56 0.73 -6.60
CA LEU A 27 8.08 0.09 -7.80
C LEU A 27 7.39 -1.26 -7.96
N VAL A 28 6.60 -1.40 -9.02
CA VAL A 28 5.95 -2.66 -9.39
C VAL A 28 6.62 -3.20 -10.65
N VAL A 29 7.01 -4.47 -10.61
CA VAL A 29 7.69 -5.14 -11.73
C VAL A 29 7.05 -6.47 -12.07
N ASP A 30 7.12 -6.87 -13.34
CA ASP A 30 6.88 -8.22 -13.81
C ASP A 30 8.20 -8.98 -13.97
N VAL A 31 8.25 -10.26 -13.62
CA VAL A 31 9.44 -11.10 -13.74
C VAL A 31 9.42 -11.85 -15.06
N ALA A 32 10.50 -11.70 -15.86
CA ALA A 32 10.66 -12.38 -17.13
C ALA A 32 10.57 -13.91 -16.98
N GLU A 33 10.17 -14.60 -18.06
CA GLU A 33 10.05 -16.05 -18.05
C GLU A 33 11.41 -16.76 -17.93
N GLY A 34 11.38 -18.00 -17.46
CA GLY A 34 12.55 -18.88 -17.39
C GLY A 34 13.31 -18.84 -16.07
N GLU A 35 14.06 -19.91 -15.84
CA GLU A 35 14.76 -20.16 -14.57
C GLU A 35 15.90 -19.17 -14.32
N THR A 36 16.55 -18.65 -15.36
CA THR A 36 17.61 -17.63 -15.21
C THR A 36 17.08 -16.34 -14.60
N ALA A 37 15.93 -15.85 -15.06
CA ALA A 37 15.29 -14.65 -14.50
C ALA A 37 14.83 -14.91 -13.06
N LEU A 38 14.19 -16.05 -12.81
CA LEU A 38 13.76 -16.44 -11.45
C LEU A 38 14.94 -16.58 -10.48
N ALA A 39 16.06 -17.17 -10.91
CA ALA A 39 17.27 -17.27 -10.10
C ALA A 39 17.87 -15.89 -9.79
N SER A 40 17.90 -14.98 -10.77
CA SER A 40 18.33 -13.59 -10.55
C SER A 40 17.46 -12.90 -9.51
N VAL A 41 16.14 -12.98 -9.66
CA VAL A 41 15.17 -12.42 -8.72
C VAL A 41 15.36 -13.01 -7.32
N ARG A 42 15.46 -14.33 -7.18
CA ARG A 42 15.75 -14.98 -5.88
C ARG A 42 17.01 -14.42 -5.24
N GLY A 43 18.09 -14.26 -6.01
CA GLY A 43 19.32 -13.66 -5.53
C GLY A 43 19.14 -12.24 -5.00
N GLN A 44 18.40 -11.38 -5.71
CA GLN A 44 18.17 -10.00 -5.28
C GLN A 44 17.22 -9.90 -4.09
N LEU A 45 16.19 -10.75 -4.02
CA LEU A 45 15.30 -10.83 -2.88
C LEU A 45 16.05 -11.29 -1.60
N ALA A 46 16.98 -12.24 -1.72
CA ALA A 46 17.85 -12.65 -0.62
C ALA A 46 18.81 -11.53 -0.16
N ALA A 47 19.23 -10.66 -1.09
CA ALA A 47 20.17 -9.59 -0.84
C ALA A 47 19.53 -8.26 -0.39
N ILE A 48 18.20 -8.21 -0.21
CA ILE A 48 17.48 -6.96 0.05
C ILE A 48 17.97 -6.24 1.33
N ASP A 49 18.25 -7.00 2.39
CA ASP A 49 18.77 -6.44 3.66
C ASP A 49 20.15 -5.80 3.46
N ASP A 50 21.00 -6.41 2.62
CA ASP A 50 22.33 -5.90 2.35
C ASP A 50 22.28 -4.66 1.45
N LEU A 51 21.30 -4.57 0.55
CA LEU A 51 21.06 -3.35 -0.21
C LEU A 51 20.55 -2.22 0.71
N ILE A 52 19.63 -2.51 1.63
CA ILE A 52 19.17 -1.53 2.64
C ILE A 52 20.36 -1.01 3.44
N LYS A 53 21.25 -1.88 3.93
CA LYS A 53 22.47 -1.47 4.63
C LYS A 53 23.39 -0.64 3.74
N THR A 54 23.61 -1.06 2.50
CA THR A 54 24.51 -0.38 1.56
C THR A 54 24.12 1.08 1.35
N VAL A 55 22.82 1.36 1.21
CA VAL A 55 22.32 2.72 0.99
C VAL A 55 22.03 3.43 2.31
N GLY A 56 21.27 2.81 3.21
CA GLY A 56 20.77 3.40 4.44
C GLY A 56 21.83 3.61 5.52
N PHE A 57 22.92 2.82 5.56
CA PHE A 57 23.98 3.03 6.55
C PHE A 57 24.78 4.32 6.32
N ARG A 58 24.66 4.92 5.12
CA ARG A 58 25.25 6.23 4.82
C ARG A 58 24.60 7.36 5.61
N ASP A 59 23.35 7.18 6.04
CA ASP A 59 22.62 8.10 6.91
C ASP A 59 21.53 7.35 7.67
N LEU A 60 21.84 6.96 8.91
CA LEU A 60 20.90 6.25 9.78
C LEU A 60 19.66 7.08 10.13
N SER A 61 19.75 8.42 10.08
CA SER A 61 18.60 9.30 10.28
C SER A 61 17.63 9.29 9.09
N GLY A 62 18.10 8.79 7.95
CA GLY A 62 17.31 8.61 6.73
C GLY A 62 16.26 7.51 6.81
N ARG A 63 16.30 6.63 7.83
CA ARG A 63 15.30 5.58 8.10
C ARG A 63 14.87 4.78 6.85
N LEU A 64 15.82 4.47 5.97
CA LEU A 64 15.53 3.71 4.76
C LEU A 64 14.94 2.34 5.14
N SER A 65 13.80 2.01 4.55
CA SER A 65 13.17 0.70 4.67
C SER A 65 12.65 0.23 3.31
N CYS A 66 12.53 -1.08 3.13
CA CYS A 66 11.90 -1.68 1.97
C CYS A 66 11.02 -2.85 2.40
N VAL A 67 9.78 -2.84 1.95
CA VAL A 67 8.87 -3.99 2.03
C VAL A 67 8.74 -4.58 0.63
N VAL A 68 8.76 -5.91 0.54
CA VAL A 68 8.65 -6.63 -0.74
C VAL A 68 7.36 -7.41 -0.74
N GLY A 69 6.43 -7.04 -1.61
CA GLY A 69 5.23 -7.82 -1.89
C GLY A 69 5.44 -8.76 -3.07
N ILE A 70 4.98 -10.00 -2.96
CA ILE A 70 5.04 -11.01 -4.02
C ILE A 70 3.60 -11.32 -4.48
N GLY A 71 3.35 -11.18 -5.78
CA GLY A 71 2.06 -11.45 -6.38
C GLY A 71 1.81 -12.95 -6.49
N HIS A 72 0.54 -13.35 -6.51
CA HIS A 72 0.13 -14.76 -6.57
C HIS A 72 0.82 -15.55 -7.70
N GLY A 73 0.93 -14.96 -8.91
CA GLY A 73 1.57 -15.60 -10.06
C GLY A 73 3.03 -15.94 -9.82
N LEU A 74 3.82 -14.96 -9.34
CA LEU A 74 5.22 -15.18 -9.00
C LEU A 74 5.39 -16.12 -7.80
N TRP A 75 4.52 -16.03 -6.79
CA TRP A 75 4.57 -16.92 -5.63
C TRP A 75 4.60 -18.40 -6.05
N MET A 76 3.72 -18.77 -6.99
CA MET A 76 3.67 -20.12 -7.54
C MET A 76 4.91 -20.47 -8.36
N ARG A 77 5.46 -19.50 -9.12
CA ARG A 77 6.69 -19.68 -9.91
C ARG A 77 7.95 -19.84 -9.06
N LEU A 78 7.97 -19.27 -7.85
CA LEU A 78 9.08 -19.43 -6.91
C LEU A 78 9.13 -20.83 -6.28
N GLY A 79 8.10 -21.67 -6.48
CA GLY A 79 8.08 -23.05 -6.02
C GLY A 79 7.81 -23.18 -4.51
N ALA A 80 7.10 -22.21 -3.92
CA ALA A 80 6.70 -22.27 -2.52
C ALA A 80 5.86 -23.53 -2.23
N ALA A 81 6.14 -24.18 -1.11
CA ALA A 81 5.43 -25.41 -0.71
C ALA A 81 3.99 -25.13 -0.24
N SER A 82 3.72 -23.91 0.22
CA SER A 82 2.42 -23.43 0.68
C SER A 82 2.14 -22.03 0.14
N LEU A 83 0.86 -21.65 0.13
CA LEU A 83 0.34 -20.36 -0.32
C LEU A 83 -0.36 -19.69 0.88
N PRO A 84 -0.15 -18.38 1.12
CA PRO A 84 -0.92 -17.64 2.13
C PRO A 84 -2.42 -17.79 1.87
N ALA A 85 -3.21 -18.02 2.91
CA ALA A 85 -4.57 -18.54 2.80
C ALA A 85 -5.50 -17.71 1.89
N GLU A 86 -5.34 -16.38 1.86
CA GLU A 86 -6.17 -15.45 1.08
C GLU A 86 -5.43 -14.88 -0.14
N LEU A 87 -4.21 -15.33 -0.46
CA LEU A 87 -3.47 -14.76 -1.58
C LEU A 87 -4.09 -15.19 -2.91
N HIS A 88 -4.68 -14.24 -3.63
CA HIS A 88 -5.13 -14.40 -5.01
C HIS A 88 -4.84 -13.13 -5.83
N PRO A 89 -4.85 -13.20 -7.18
CA PRO A 89 -4.75 -12.00 -8.01
C PRO A 89 -5.86 -10.99 -7.68
N PHE A 90 -5.54 -9.69 -7.74
CA PHE A 90 -6.50 -8.62 -7.48
C PHE A 90 -7.80 -8.83 -8.27
N ARG A 91 -8.94 -8.77 -7.57
CA ARG A 91 -10.26 -8.93 -8.18
C ARG A 91 -10.76 -7.55 -8.62
N PRO A 92 -10.95 -7.32 -9.93
CA PRO A 92 -11.47 -6.03 -10.37
C PRO A 92 -12.88 -5.80 -9.82
N VAL A 93 -13.15 -4.58 -9.36
CA VAL A 93 -14.46 -4.20 -8.84
C VAL A 93 -15.15 -3.30 -9.85
N GLN A 94 -16.31 -3.74 -10.34
CA GLN A 94 -17.13 -2.95 -11.27
C GLN A 94 -18.33 -2.37 -10.52
N GLY A 95 -18.27 -1.07 -10.25
CA GLY A 95 -19.38 -0.30 -9.70
C GLY A 95 -20.37 0.15 -10.78
N PRO A 96 -21.48 0.80 -10.37
CA PRO A 96 -22.45 1.38 -11.29
C PRO A 96 -21.90 2.57 -12.09
N VAL A 97 -20.87 3.26 -11.57
CA VAL A 97 -20.26 4.45 -12.20
C VAL A 97 -18.75 4.26 -12.41
N HIS A 98 -18.06 3.80 -11.37
CA HIS A 98 -16.59 3.69 -11.34
C HIS A 98 -16.13 2.24 -11.34
N ALA A 99 -14.87 2.01 -11.70
CA ALA A 99 -14.26 0.68 -11.70
C ALA A 99 -12.86 0.70 -11.09
N ALA A 100 -12.53 -0.35 -10.34
CA ALA A 100 -11.18 -0.66 -9.90
C ALA A 100 -10.58 -1.73 -10.83
N PRO A 101 -9.67 -1.37 -11.75
CA PRO A 101 -9.11 -2.33 -12.70
C PRO A 101 -8.12 -3.28 -12.00
N ALA A 102 -7.98 -4.50 -12.52
CA ALA A 102 -6.88 -5.39 -12.19
C ALA A 102 -5.73 -5.18 -13.18
N THR A 103 -4.54 -4.90 -12.68
CA THR A 103 -3.33 -4.65 -13.50
C THR A 103 -2.21 -5.63 -13.16
N PRO A 104 -1.24 -5.84 -14.08
CA PRO A 104 -0.08 -6.70 -13.82
C PRO A 104 0.79 -6.26 -12.63
N GLY A 105 1.65 -7.15 -12.18
CA GLY A 105 2.60 -6.93 -11.09
C GLY A 105 2.95 -8.23 -10.38
N ASP A 106 4.18 -8.69 -10.57
CA ASP A 106 4.73 -9.88 -9.90
C ASP A 106 5.40 -9.52 -8.56
N ILE A 107 6.08 -8.37 -8.48
CA ILE A 107 6.74 -7.89 -7.26
C ILE A 107 6.42 -6.41 -7.04
N LEU A 108 6.08 -6.07 -5.81
CA LEU A 108 6.07 -4.70 -5.29
C LEU A 108 7.32 -4.49 -4.44
N PHE A 109 8.06 -3.42 -4.71
CA PHE A 109 9.02 -2.85 -3.78
C PHE A 109 8.44 -1.53 -3.25
N HIS A 110 8.09 -1.51 -1.98
CA HIS A 110 7.69 -0.29 -1.28
C HIS A 110 8.89 0.24 -0.52
N ILE A 111 9.55 1.23 -1.10
CA ILE A 111 10.80 1.82 -0.63
C ILE A 111 10.47 3.13 0.07
N ARG A 112 10.89 3.31 1.32
CA ARG A 112 10.55 4.49 2.14
C ARG A 112 11.79 5.06 2.80
N ALA A 113 11.88 6.38 2.89
CA ALA A 113 12.94 7.07 3.61
C ALA A 113 12.54 8.50 4.00
N GLU A 114 13.29 9.09 4.92
CA GLU A 114 13.18 10.52 5.26
C GLU A 114 13.81 11.44 4.18
N ARG A 115 14.43 10.85 3.16
CA ARG A 115 15.05 11.59 2.05
C ARG A 115 14.83 10.88 0.73
N ALA A 116 14.38 11.63 -0.28
CA ALA A 116 14.09 11.09 -1.61
C ALA A 116 15.33 10.51 -2.32
N ASP A 117 16.53 11.04 -2.05
CA ASP A 117 17.76 10.54 -2.68
C ASP A 117 18.15 9.13 -2.22
N LEU A 118 17.78 8.74 -1.00
CA LEU A 118 17.97 7.37 -0.51
C LEU A 118 17.04 6.38 -1.21
N CYS A 119 15.76 6.75 -1.42
CA CYS A 119 14.82 5.93 -2.18
C CYS A 119 15.31 5.75 -3.62
N PHE A 120 15.70 6.86 -4.26
CA PHE A 120 16.21 6.86 -5.63
C PHE A 120 17.47 6.00 -5.80
N GLU A 121 18.47 6.13 -4.91
CA GLU A 121 19.70 5.35 -5.02
C GLU A 121 19.45 3.86 -4.75
N PHE A 122 18.55 3.52 -3.82
CA PHE A 122 18.14 2.14 -3.56
C PHE A 122 17.48 1.53 -4.80
N GLU A 123 16.49 2.21 -5.37
CA GLU A 123 15.81 1.80 -6.60
C GLU A 123 16.80 1.62 -7.76
N ARG A 124 17.70 2.59 -7.97
CA ARG A 124 18.69 2.55 -9.05
C ARG A 124 19.60 1.33 -8.94
N LEU A 125 20.09 1.02 -7.74
CA LEU A 125 20.93 -0.16 -7.50
C LEU A 125 20.15 -1.47 -7.64
N LEU A 126 18.90 -1.51 -7.14
CA LEU A 126 18.01 -2.66 -7.26
C LEU A 126 17.72 -2.99 -8.73
N LEU A 127 17.29 -2.01 -9.52
CA LEU A 127 17.00 -2.20 -10.95
C LEU A 127 18.24 -2.57 -11.75
N ALA A 128 19.41 -1.99 -11.43
CA ALA A 128 20.66 -2.38 -12.06
C ALA A 128 21.04 -3.84 -11.77
N ALA A 129 20.73 -4.35 -10.57
CA ALA A 129 21.03 -5.72 -10.18
C ALA A 129 20.00 -6.73 -10.74
N LEU A 130 18.73 -6.35 -10.85
CA LEU A 130 17.70 -7.16 -11.48
C LEU A 130 17.89 -7.24 -13.01
N GLY A 131 18.32 -6.14 -13.64
CA GLY A 131 18.57 -6.06 -15.08
C GLY A 131 17.37 -6.56 -15.91
N ASP A 132 17.64 -7.35 -16.95
CA ASP A 132 16.63 -7.90 -17.85
C ASP A 132 15.77 -9.02 -17.22
N ALA A 133 16.01 -9.39 -15.96
CA ALA A 133 15.17 -10.37 -15.26
C ALA A 133 13.77 -9.82 -14.93
N VAL A 134 13.60 -8.50 -14.95
CA VAL A 134 12.34 -7.83 -14.65
C VAL A 134 12.00 -6.77 -15.69
N ARG A 135 10.71 -6.42 -15.76
CA ARG A 135 10.22 -5.25 -16.47
C ARG A 135 9.40 -4.40 -15.51
N VAL A 136 9.73 -3.12 -15.42
CA VAL A 136 8.93 -2.15 -14.65
C VAL A 136 7.55 -2.02 -15.30
N VAL A 137 6.49 -2.20 -14.50
CA VAL A 137 5.08 -2.00 -14.92
C VAL A 137 4.49 -0.74 -14.33
N ASP A 138 4.93 -0.33 -13.14
CA ASP A 138 4.56 0.94 -12.52
C ASP A 138 5.70 1.43 -11.64
N GLU A 139 5.92 2.75 -11.65
CA GLU A 139 6.95 3.43 -10.86
C GLU A 139 6.38 4.78 -10.42
N VAL A 140 6.27 4.99 -9.11
CA VAL A 140 5.75 6.24 -8.55
C VAL A 140 6.62 6.71 -7.41
N THR A 141 7.17 7.91 -7.55
CA THR A 141 7.81 8.64 -6.45
C THR A 141 6.76 9.45 -5.70
N GLY A 142 6.49 9.05 -4.46
CA GLY A 142 5.60 9.74 -3.55
C GLY A 142 6.33 10.72 -2.62
N PHE A 143 5.61 11.72 -2.13
CA PHE A 143 6.12 12.70 -1.17
C PHE A 143 5.09 13.02 -0.09
N ARG A 144 5.53 13.26 1.14
CA ARG A 144 4.67 13.82 2.18
C ARG A 144 4.30 15.25 1.84
N TYR A 145 3.02 15.57 1.81
CA TYR A 145 2.51 16.90 1.51
C TYR A 145 2.05 17.60 2.80
N PHE A 146 2.65 18.76 3.10
CA PHE A 146 2.40 19.53 4.31
C PHE A 146 2.39 18.69 5.61
N ASP A 147 1.36 18.82 6.42
CA ASP A 147 1.06 18.14 7.69
C ASP A 147 0.39 16.77 7.47
N ALA A 148 0.96 15.96 6.56
CA ALA A 148 0.44 14.64 6.14
C ALA A 148 -0.92 14.71 5.45
N ARG A 149 -1.06 15.65 4.51
CA ARG A 149 -2.26 15.77 3.68
C ARG A 149 -2.13 15.01 2.37
N ASP A 150 -3.26 14.64 1.80
CA ASP A 150 -3.37 14.30 0.38
C ASP A 150 -3.43 15.57 -0.49
N LEU A 151 -3.45 15.39 -1.82
CA LEU A 151 -3.57 16.52 -2.76
C LEU A 151 -4.99 17.12 -2.82
N LEU A 152 -5.99 16.45 -2.23
CA LEU A 152 -7.36 16.95 -2.07
C LEU A 152 -7.45 17.93 -0.87
N GLY A 153 -6.41 17.96 -0.04
CA GLY A 153 -6.21 18.89 1.06
C GLY A 153 -6.71 18.39 2.40
N PHE A 154 -6.98 17.09 2.54
CA PHE A 154 -7.39 16.45 3.80
C PHE A 154 -6.21 15.70 4.40
N VAL A 155 -6.16 15.61 5.73
CA VAL A 155 -5.14 14.81 6.42
C VAL A 155 -5.42 13.33 6.15
N ASP A 156 -4.44 12.60 5.62
CA ASP A 156 -4.56 11.18 5.31
C ASP A 156 -3.79 10.33 6.34
N GLY A 157 -4.36 9.18 6.70
CA GLY A 157 -3.80 8.26 7.71
C GLY A 157 -4.30 8.50 9.15
N THR A 158 -5.21 9.45 9.38
CA THR A 158 -5.75 9.74 10.74
C THR A 158 -6.38 8.53 11.43
N ALA A 159 -7.09 7.70 10.66
CA ALA A 159 -7.74 6.49 11.14
C ALA A 159 -6.84 5.23 11.01
N ASN A 160 -5.53 5.40 10.83
CA ASN A 160 -4.64 4.24 10.90
C ASN A 160 -4.61 3.68 12.34
N PRO A 161 -4.46 2.36 12.49
CA PRO A 161 -4.20 1.77 13.79
C PRO A 161 -2.92 2.35 14.40
N ALA A 162 -2.86 2.44 15.73
CA ALA A 162 -1.74 3.05 16.43
C ALA A 162 -1.15 2.11 17.48
N GLY A 163 0.16 2.23 17.73
CA GLY A 163 0.83 1.49 18.79
C GLY A 163 0.69 -0.03 18.63
N ASN A 164 0.06 -0.68 19.60
CA ASN A 164 -0.08 -2.14 19.64
C ASN A 164 -1.17 -2.68 18.71
N ASP A 165 -2.00 -1.81 18.13
CA ASP A 165 -3.09 -2.21 17.24
C ASP A 165 -2.59 -2.40 15.79
N ILE A 166 -1.46 -1.79 15.43
CA ILE A 166 -0.83 -1.92 14.11
C ILE A 166 -0.60 -3.40 13.74
N PRO A 167 0.07 -4.23 14.56
CA PRO A 167 0.29 -5.62 14.20
C PRO A 167 -1.02 -6.42 14.14
N LEU A 168 -2.03 -6.07 14.95
CA LEU A 168 -3.33 -6.76 14.95
C LEU A 168 -4.08 -6.52 13.63
N ALA A 169 -3.99 -5.31 13.08
CA ALA A 169 -4.63 -4.91 11.83
C ALA A 169 -3.85 -5.36 10.59
N ALA A 170 -2.51 -5.32 10.64
CA ALA A 170 -1.67 -5.45 9.44
C ALA A 170 -0.98 -6.81 9.29
N LEU A 171 -0.71 -7.54 10.38
CA LEU A 171 0.12 -8.76 10.33
C LEU A 171 -0.71 -10.02 10.50
N VAL A 172 -0.48 -11.00 9.62
CA VAL A 172 -1.00 -12.37 9.73
C VAL A 172 -0.60 -12.98 11.07
N GLY A 173 -1.59 -13.55 11.77
CA GLY A 173 -1.39 -14.23 13.05
C GLY A 173 -1.59 -15.74 12.95
N ASP A 174 -1.94 -16.35 14.09
CA ASP A 174 -2.04 -17.81 14.24
C ASP A 174 -3.15 -18.46 13.39
N GLU A 175 -4.01 -17.68 12.73
CA GLU A 175 -4.95 -18.17 11.72
C GLU A 175 -4.27 -18.74 10.48
N ASP A 176 -3.03 -18.32 10.19
CA ASP A 176 -2.21 -18.87 9.10
C ASP A 176 -0.74 -19.06 9.58
N PRO A 177 -0.47 -20.14 10.35
CA PRO A 177 0.78 -20.33 11.09
C PRO A 177 2.06 -20.31 10.25
N ASP A 178 1.99 -20.73 8.99
CA ASP A 178 3.15 -20.76 8.09
C ASP A 178 3.58 -19.34 7.69
N PHE A 179 2.66 -18.39 7.75
CA PHE A 179 2.78 -17.03 7.21
C PHE A 179 2.69 -15.93 8.27
N VAL A 180 2.73 -16.28 9.56
CA VAL A 180 2.77 -15.35 10.69
C VAL A 180 3.80 -14.25 10.48
N GLY A 181 3.38 -13.00 10.72
CA GLY A 181 4.19 -11.80 10.56
C GLY A 181 4.35 -11.32 9.11
N GLY A 182 3.71 -11.98 8.14
CA GLY A 182 3.49 -11.42 6.81
C GLY A 182 2.25 -10.54 6.76
N SER A 183 1.95 -9.95 5.60
CA SER A 183 0.80 -9.07 5.39
C SER A 183 0.30 -9.14 3.95
N TYR A 184 -1.01 -9.03 3.76
CA TYR A 184 -1.59 -8.78 2.45
C TYR A 184 -1.45 -7.30 2.10
N VAL A 185 -1.03 -7.02 0.87
CA VAL A 185 -0.79 -5.65 0.40
C VAL A 185 -1.58 -5.40 -0.87
N VAL A 186 -2.41 -4.37 -0.87
CA VAL A 186 -3.12 -3.91 -2.07
C VAL A 186 -2.63 -2.51 -2.42
N VAL A 187 -2.33 -2.31 -3.71
CA VAL A 187 -1.93 -1.00 -4.24
C VAL A 187 -2.87 -0.55 -5.35
N GLN A 188 -3.16 0.74 -5.39
CA GLN A 188 -3.91 1.39 -6.46
C GLN A 188 -3.38 2.81 -6.70
N LYS A 189 -3.11 3.13 -7.96
CA LYS A 189 -2.71 4.49 -8.36
C LYS A 189 -3.95 5.30 -8.76
N TYR A 190 -4.29 6.31 -7.96
CA TYR A 190 -5.41 7.22 -8.23
C TYR A 190 -4.92 8.52 -8.86
N LEU A 191 -5.56 8.94 -9.95
CA LEU A 191 -5.40 10.28 -10.53
C LEU A 191 -6.61 11.15 -10.22
N HIS A 192 -6.35 12.40 -9.83
CA HIS A 192 -7.35 13.32 -9.31
C HIS A 192 -7.69 14.42 -10.31
N ASP A 193 -8.99 14.67 -10.50
CA ASP A 193 -9.48 15.91 -11.12
C ASP A 193 -9.53 17.03 -10.07
N LEU A 194 -8.38 17.66 -9.84
CA LEU A 194 -8.29 18.76 -8.88
C LEU A 194 -9.13 19.98 -9.29
N ALA A 195 -9.41 20.17 -10.58
CA ALA A 195 -10.23 21.30 -11.01
C ALA A 195 -11.70 21.09 -10.59
N ALA A 196 -12.23 19.89 -10.85
CA ALA A 196 -13.56 19.51 -10.40
C ALA A 196 -13.64 19.50 -8.86
N TRP A 197 -12.63 18.95 -8.18
CA TRP A 197 -12.59 18.92 -6.72
C TRP A 197 -12.62 20.32 -6.10
N ASN A 198 -11.78 21.23 -6.58
CA ASN A 198 -11.69 22.59 -6.05
C ASN A 198 -12.93 23.46 -6.35
N ALA A 199 -13.78 23.05 -7.28
CA ALA A 199 -15.07 23.70 -7.53
C ALA A 199 -16.15 23.31 -6.51
N VAL A 200 -15.96 22.20 -5.78
CA VAL A 200 -16.89 21.74 -4.73
C VAL A 200 -16.73 22.62 -3.48
N PRO A 201 -17.82 23.16 -2.90
CA PRO A 201 -17.75 23.90 -1.65
C PRO A 201 -17.19 23.05 -0.50
N THR A 202 -16.42 23.66 0.41
CA THR A 202 -15.75 22.94 1.51
C THR A 202 -16.70 22.03 2.31
N GLY A 203 -17.89 22.50 2.67
CA GLY A 203 -18.83 21.68 3.44
C GLY A 203 -19.31 20.42 2.70
N GLU A 204 -19.36 20.44 1.37
CA GLU A 204 -19.66 19.25 0.57
C GLU A 204 -18.43 18.34 0.45
N GLN A 205 -17.22 18.90 0.32
CA GLN A 205 -15.98 18.11 0.40
C GLN A 205 -15.87 17.36 1.73
N GLU A 206 -16.17 18.04 2.85
CA GLU A 206 -16.16 17.47 4.19
C GLU A 206 -17.19 16.35 4.35
N ALA A 207 -18.40 16.52 3.81
CA ALA A 207 -19.42 15.46 3.79
C ALA A 207 -19.02 14.26 2.92
N ILE A 208 -18.32 14.48 1.81
CA ILE A 208 -17.80 13.41 0.94
C ILE A 208 -16.72 12.60 1.67
N LEU A 209 -15.80 13.27 2.37
CA LEU A 209 -14.71 12.59 3.09
C LEU A 209 -15.16 11.99 4.42
N GLY A 210 -16.10 12.64 5.12
CA GLY A 210 -16.53 12.28 6.48
C GLY A 210 -15.68 12.94 7.58
N ARG A 211 -14.93 14.01 7.26
CA ARG A 211 -14.09 14.75 8.21
C ARG A 211 -14.07 16.24 7.88
N THR A 212 -13.83 17.10 8.86
CA THR A 212 -13.58 18.52 8.61
C THR A 212 -12.20 18.74 7.99
N LYS A 213 -12.09 19.69 7.06
CA LYS A 213 -10.89 19.84 6.21
C LYS A 213 -9.69 20.39 6.97
N ILE A 214 -9.91 21.41 7.80
CA ILE A 214 -8.84 22.09 8.53
C ILE A 214 -8.46 21.30 9.78
N ASP A 215 -9.44 21.05 10.64
CA ASP A 215 -9.23 20.47 11.97
C ASP A 215 -9.20 18.94 11.96
N ASN A 216 -9.53 18.31 10.83
CA ASN A 216 -9.48 16.85 10.66
C ASN A 216 -10.36 16.12 11.70
N VAL A 217 -11.47 16.73 12.08
CA VAL A 217 -12.43 16.17 13.05
C VAL A 217 -13.40 15.28 12.30
N GLU A 218 -13.66 14.10 12.84
CA GLU A 218 -14.62 13.16 12.27
C GLU A 218 -16.04 13.72 12.25
N ILE A 219 -16.76 13.44 11.18
CA ILE A 219 -18.17 13.78 11.03
C ILE A 219 -18.97 12.49 11.11
N ASP A 220 -19.89 12.42 12.05
CA ASP A 220 -20.88 11.36 12.14
C ASP A 220 -21.90 11.52 11.01
N ASP A 221 -22.05 10.47 10.19
CA ASP A 221 -22.92 10.42 9.03
C ASP A 221 -23.82 9.17 9.02
N ASP A 222 -24.04 8.53 10.17
CA ASP A 222 -24.82 7.29 10.28
C ASP A 222 -26.25 7.46 9.72
N ASP A 223 -26.86 8.63 9.94
CA ASP A 223 -28.20 8.98 9.44
C ASP A 223 -28.18 9.65 8.04
N ALA A 224 -27.01 9.81 7.43
CA ALA A 224 -26.90 10.48 6.13
C ALA A 224 -27.47 9.61 5.00
N PRO A 225 -28.12 10.20 3.98
CA PRO A 225 -28.64 9.43 2.84
C PRO A 225 -27.57 8.66 2.07
N ARG A 226 -26.30 9.08 2.19
CA ARG A 226 -25.14 8.47 1.57
C ARG A 226 -23.97 8.55 2.53
N LYS A 227 -23.34 7.40 2.77
CA LYS A 227 -22.12 7.29 3.57
C LYS A 227 -20.95 8.01 2.90
N SER A 228 -20.11 8.61 3.72
CA SER A 228 -18.83 9.23 3.35
C SER A 228 -17.76 8.19 3.02
N HIS A 229 -16.63 8.65 2.47
CA HIS A 229 -15.44 7.83 2.26
C HIS A 229 -15.02 7.11 3.55
N LYS A 230 -14.96 7.82 4.68
CA LYS A 230 -14.62 7.22 5.98
C LYS A 230 -15.57 6.08 6.34
N SER A 231 -16.88 6.30 6.26
CA SER A 231 -17.87 5.33 6.71
C SER A 231 -18.02 4.13 5.76
N LEU A 232 -17.70 4.30 4.48
CA LEU A 232 -17.58 3.18 3.53
C LEU A 232 -16.31 2.36 3.75
N ALA A 233 -15.24 2.99 4.26
CA ALA A 233 -13.98 2.35 4.58
C ALA A 233 -13.98 1.65 5.95
N THR A 234 -14.84 2.02 6.90
CA THR A 234 -14.99 1.28 8.17
C THR A 234 -15.61 -0.09 7.90
N ILE A 235 -14.90 -1.18 8.24
CA ILE A 235 -15.36 -2.57 8.09
C ILE A 235 -15.53 -3.19 9.46
N GLU A 236 -16.63 -3.90 9.66
CA GLU A 236 -16.89 -4.65 10.90
C GLU A 236 -16.99 -6.15 10.59
N ASP A 237 -16.61 -6.97 11.56
CA ASP A 237 -16.81 -8.41 11.50
C ASP A 237 -18.25 -8.82 11.92
N GLU A 238 -18.49 -10.13 12.01
CA GLU A 238 -19.81 -10.68 12.40
C GLU A 238 -20.21 -10.40 13.86
N HIS A 239 -19.27 -9.93 14.69
CA HIS A 239 -19.47 -9.55 16.08
C HIS A 239 -19.56 -8.03 16.27
N GLY A 240 -19.42 -7.26 15.18
CA GLY A 240 -19.41 -5.79 15.21
C GLY A 240 -18.06 -5.20 15.65
N GLU A 241 -16.97 -5.98 15.62
CA GLU A 241 -15.63 -5.45 15.87
C GLU A 241 -15.08 -4.82 14.59
N GLU A 242 -14.59 -3.57 14.69
CA GLU A 242 -13.97 -2.87 13.56
C GLU A 242 -12.64 -3.56 13.18
N LEU A 243 -12.48 -3.79 11.88
CA LEU A 243 -11.31 -4.41 11.29
C LEU A 243 -10.52 -3.36 10.50
N ASP A 244 -9.43 -2.91 11.10
CA ASP A 244 -8.55 -1.91 10.52
C ASP A 244 -7.61 -2.46 9.44
N ILE A 245 -7.06 -1.54 8.66
CA ILE A 245 -5.90 -1.75 7.80
C ILE A 245 -4.85 -0.68 8.10
N LEU A 246 -3.58 -0.98 7.85
CA LEU A 246 -2.52 0.02 7.91
C LEU A 246 -2.32 0.64 6.52
N ARG A 247 -2.65 1.92 6.37
CA ARG A 247 -2.43 2.66 5.11
C ARG A 247 -1.14 3.45 5.16
N ASP A 248 -0.44 3.52 4.04
CA ASP A 248 0.78 4.33 3.87
C ASP A 248 0.71 5.12 2.56
N ASN A 249 -0.46 5.73 2.33
CA ASN A 249 -0.77 6.47 1.12
C ASN A 249 0.20 7.63 0.92
N MET A 250 0.61 7.84 -0.33
CA MET A 250 1.51 8.96 -0.66
C MET A 250 0.98 9.78 -1.83
N PRO A 251 0.91 11.12 -1.67
CA PRO A 251 0.79 12.06 -2.79
C PRO A 251 1.86 11.83 -3.85
N PHE A 252 1.48 11.94 -5.12
CA PHE A 252 2.40 12.02 -6.24
C PHE A 252 1.86 12.96 -7.32
N GLY A 253 2.72 13.43 -8.22
CA GLY A 253 2.24 14.21 -9.35
C GLY A 253 3.32 14.90 -10.15
N SER A 254 2.90 15.43 -11.30
CA SER A 254 3.69 16.27 -12.19
C SER A 254 2.86 17.49 -12.57
N PRO A 255 2.95 18.61 -11.83
CA PRO A 255 2.14 19.81 -12.10
C PRO A 255 2.31 20.34 -13.54
N GLY A 256 3.50 20.21 -14.13
CA GLY A 256 3.76 20.59 -15.52
C GLY A 256 3.04 19.73 -16.57
N ARG A 257 2.52 18.56 -16.16
CA ARG A 257 1.69 17.67 -16.98
C ARG A 257 0.22 17.64 -16.54
N GLY A 258 -0.14 18.40 -15.49
CA GLY A 258 -1.47 18.36 -14.89
C GLY A 258 -1.79 17.04 -14.20
N GLU A 259 -0.79 16.27 -13.81
CA GLU A 259 -0.97 14.98 -13.12
C GLU A 259 -0.88 15.20 -11.61
N PHE A 260 -1.93 14.83 -10.90
CA PHE A 260 -2.03 14.89 -9.44
C PHE A 260 -2.69 13.61 -8.97
N GLY A 261 -2.13 12.95 -7.96
CA GLY A 261 -2.66 11.68 -7.52
C GLY A 261 -2.30 11.30 -6.10
N THR A 262 -2.95 10.22 -5.66
CA THR A 262 -2.62 9.49 -4.44
C THR A 262 -2.27 8.07 -4.84
N TYR A 263 -1.11 7.61 -4.40
CA TYR A 263 -0.77 6.19 -4.48
C TYR A 263 -1.31 5.52 -3.22
N PHE A 264 -2.40 4.78 -3.36
CA PHE A 264 -2.97 4.00 -2.28
C PHE A 264 -2.12 2.75 -2.06
N ILE A 265 -1.80 2.50 -0.79
CA ILE A 265 -1.25 1.23 -0.33
C ILE A 265 -1.89 0.87 1.01
N GLY A 266 -2.47 -0.32 1.08
CA GLY A 266 -3.06 -0.87 2.30
C GLY A 266 -2.40 -2.19 2.67
N TYR A 267 -1.89 -2.27 3.89
CA TYR A 267 -1.43 -3.49 4.54
C TYR A 267 -2.54 -4.04 5.42
N SER A 268 -2.83 -5.33 5.32
CA SER A 268 -3.85 -5.98 6.14
C SER A 268 -3.45 -7.39 6.53
N ARG A 269 -3.88 -7.78 7.73
CA ARG A 269 -3.87 -9.15 8.23
C ARG A 269 -4.74 -10.07 7.38
N ARG A 270 -5.82 -9.55 6.80
CA ARG A 270 -6.80 -10.32 6.01
C ARG A 270 -7.13 -9.56 4.73
N LEU A 271 -6.81 -10.14 3.57
CA LEU A 271 -7.02 -9.49 2.28
C LEU A 271 -8.48 -9.08 2.08
N TRP A 272 -9.43 -9.90 2.53
CA TRP A 272 -10.85 -9.64 2.33
C TRP A 272 -11.33 -8.32 2.95
N VAL A 273 -10.65 -7.78 3.97
CA VAL A 273 -10.99 -6.50 4.59
C VAL A 273 -10.84 -5.37 3.57
N ILE A 274 -9.69 -5.31 2.88
CA ILE A 274 -9.47 -4.32 1.81
C ILE A 274 -10.43 -4.56 0.65
N GLU A 275 -10.67 -5.82 0.27
CA GLU A 275 -11.62 -6.13 -0.81
C GLU A 275 -13.04 -5.65 -0.47
N ARG A 276 -13.45 -5.78 0.79
CA ARG A 276 -14.74 -5.29 1.26
C ARG A 276 -14.82 -3.76 1.28
N MET A 277 -13.75 -3.07 1.67
CA MET A 277 -13.64 -1.60 1.56
C MET A 277 -13.83 -1.17 0.10
N LEU A 278 -13.11 -1.81 -0.84
CA LEU A 278 -13.23 -1.52 -2.26
C LEU A 278 -14.63 -1.83 -2.81
N GLU A 279 -15.24 -2.93 -2.40
CA GLU A 279 -16.62 -3.24 -2.79
C GLU A 279 -17.59 -2.14 -2.32
N ARG A 280 -17.51 -1.73 -1.04
CA ARG A 280 -18.33 -0.63 -0.49
C ARG A 280 -18.07 0.69 -1.22
N MET A 281 -16.82 1.01 -1.52
CA MET A 281 -16.47 2.25 -2.21
C MET A 281 -16.95 2.26 -3.67
N PHE A 282 -16.72 1.20 -4.43
CA PHE A 282 -17.01 1.21 -5.87
C PHE A 282 -18.47 0.83 -6.16
N VAL A 283 -19.05 -0.13 -5.45
CA VAL A 283 -20.43 -0.61 -5.66
C VAL A 283 -21.44 0.20 -4.83
N GLY A 284 -21.07 0.55 -3.60
CA GLY A 284 -21.92 1.24 -2.63
C GLY A 284 -22.51 0.34 -1.55
N ASP A 285 -22.83 0.95 -0.40
CA ASP A 285 -23.55 0.32 0.71
C ASP A 285 -24.69 1.23 1.20
N PRO A 286 -25.96 0.99 0.77
CA PRO A 286 -26.40 -0.09 -0.13
C PRO A 286 -25.93 0.11 -1.58
N PRO A 287 -26.00 -0.93 -2.44
CA PRO A 287 -25.59 -0.84 -3.84
C PRO A 287 -26.19 0.37 -4.57
N GLY A 288 -25.35 1.14 -5.25
CA GLY A 288 -25.71 2.43 -5.86
C GLY A 288 -25.26 3.65 -5.04
N SER A 289 -25.11 3.52 -3.73
CA SER A 289 -24.57 4.54 -2.83
C SER A 289 -23.04 4.42 -2.71
N TYR A 290 -22.35 4.48 -3.85
CA TYR A 290 -20.89 4.35 -3.94
C TYR A 290 -20.16 5.52 -3.26
N ASP A 291 -18.84 5.51 -3.18
CA ASP A 291 -18.04 6.59 -2.62
C ASP A 291 -17.95 7.79 -3.58
N ARG A 292 -18.43 8.95 -3.12
CA ARG A 292 -18.39 10.20 -3.89
C ARG A 292 -16.96 10.68 -4.20
N LEU A 293 -15.97 10.27 -3.42
CA LEU A 293 -14.57 10.62 -3.69
C LEU A 293 -14.09 10.14 -5.05
N LEU A 294 -14.64 9.00 -5.52
CA LEU A 294 -14.35 8.42 -6.83
C LEU A 294 -14.84 9.28 -7.99
N ASP A 295 -15.78 10.21 -7.76
CA ASP A 295 -16.17 11.19 -8.78
C ASP A 295 -15.04 12.17 -9.13
N PHE A 296 -14.00 12.24 -8.30
CA PHE A 296 -12.83 13.09 -8.48
C PHE A 296 -11.52 12.29 -8.57
N SER A 297 -11.56 10.99 -8.30
CA SER A 297 -10.36 10.15 -8.15
C SER A 297 -10.52 8.86 -8.95
N THR A 298 -9.74 8.69 -10.02
CA THR A 298 -9.81 7.52 -10.91
C THR A 298 -8.70 6.52 -10.61
N ALA A 299 -9.05 5.29 -10.24
CA ALA A 299 -8.10 4.19 -10.12
C ALA A 299 -7.57 3.77 -11.50
N THR A 300 -6.26 3.88 -11.70
CA THR A 300 -5.57 3.50 -12.95
C THR A 300 -4.88 2.14 -12.86
N THR A 301 -4.62 1.67 -11.64
CA THR A 301 -4.02 0.37 -11.34
C THR A 301 -4.74 -0.31 -10.17
N GLY A 302 -4.55 -1.62 -10.06
CA GLY A 302 -5.02 -2.43 -8.94
C GLY A 302 -4.30 -3.77 -8.91
N THR A 303 -3.48 -3.98 -7.89
CA THR A 303 -2.67 -5.20 -7.75
C THR A 303 -2.63 -5.62 -6.27
N ALA A 304 -2.70 -6.92 -6.03
CA ALA A 304 -2.64 -7.55 -4.71
C ALA A 304 -1.37 -8.40 -4.60
N PHE A 305 -0.69 -8.28 -3.47
CA PHE A 305 0.54 -8.97 -3.13
C PHE A 305 0.45 -9.56 -1.73
N PHE A 306 1.35 -10.48 -1.42
CA PHE A 306 1.67 -10.84 -0.05
C PHE A 306 3.09 -10.38 0.28
N ALA A 307 3.25 -9.58 1.32
CA ALA A 307 4.54 -9.23 1.90
C ALA A 307 4.90 -10.27 2.97
N PRO A 308 5.75 -11.27 2.67
CA PRO A 308 6.10 -12.30 3.63
C PRO A 308 6.93 -11.74 4.79
N SER A 309 6.87 -12.43 5.94
CA SER A 309 7.86 -12.18 6.99
C SER A 309 9.27 -12.43 6.44
N ARG A 310 10.27 -11.77 7.02
CA ARG A 310 11.68 -11.90 6.61
C ARG A 310 12.13 -13.37 6.51
N ARG A 311 11.73 -14.21 7.47
CA ARG A 311 12.01 -15.65 7.47
C ARG A 311 11.46 -16.34 6.22
N VAL A 312 10.21 -16.05 5.85
CA VAL A 312 9.55 -16.65 4.68
C VAL A 312 10.19 -16.11 3.40
N LEU A 313 10.50 -14.82 3.32
CA LEU A 313 11.19 -14.24 2.17
C LEU A 313 12.53 -14.93 1.89
N THR A 314 13.37 -15.11 2.92
CA THR A 314 14.64 -15.84 2.79
C THR A 314 14.41 -17.30 2.36
N GLY A 315 13.38 -17.96 2.89
CA GLY A 315 13.02 -19.33 2.51
C GLY A 315 12.63 -19.47 1.03
N LEU A 316 11.89 -18.49 0.48
CA LEU A 316 11.54 -18.45 -0.95
C LEU A 316 12.76 -18.28 -1.87
N CYS A 317 13.87 -17.78 -1.33
CA CYS A 317 15.10 -17.54 -2.09
C CYS A 317 16.08 -18.73 -2.07
N GLY A 318 15.74 -19.83 -1.41
CA GLY A 318 16.55 -21.06 -1.39
C GLY A 318 17.45 -21.26 -0.16
N GLY A 319 17.33 -20.39 0.85
CA GLY A 319 18.08 -20.50 2.12
C GLY A 319 19.46 -19.85 2.11
#